data_AF-A0A6N6PSN4-F1
#
_entry.id   AF-A0A6N6PSN4-F1
#
_cell.length_a   1.000
_cell.length_b   1.000
_cell.length_c   1.000
_cell.angle_alpha   90.00
_cell.angle_beta   90.00
_cell.angle_gamma   90.00
#
_symmetry.space_group_name_H-M   'P 1'
#
loop_
_entity.id
_entity.type
_entity.pdbx_description
1 polymer ?
#
loop_
_entity_poly.entity_id
_entity_poly.type
_entity_poly.pdbx_seq_one_letter_code
_entity_poly.pdbx_strand_id
1 'polypeptide(L)'
;MRATACRRRWRAARREEVRRSPRHAAGPAARGRRTRPTSTNPRSGVGTTDRASGQSDVTREGGEGRVEGMGQGAGFPCPERPCFLLSAARLSMAISLIHPASLGELFPVFDRVAAGECVLLAFPGDDALGGAMPPAAGPHLGVRSSGSTGIPKVVWCAWDRLAAEARDGARTAGWRWVSPFHPTSFAGVQVALQAWRGRGSVASLPMDWDQAWRALREPACDALSATPTYLDLLLQNEVPGMAGSDPRQITLGGEVLRPALGERLRRRFPNTAFTVVYASAEFGVLLKTHRLDGWYETEALQHRHREWRANDGMLEIRVGGAWQATGDLVEVCGSRVRVVGRGDRVANVAGAKVNLDEVARHAEEVEGVRRALAVAEANPITGQVVCLRFASGPGADPVEVRARLEAHLRSVLEKPAWPRRWEADELLPGRNAKRALGIRAGNPQARD
;
A
#
# COMPACT_ATOMS: atom_id res chain seq x y z
N MET A 1 -15.11 -22.08 -22.31
CA MET A 1 -16.24 -21.55 -23.10
C MET A 1 -17.13 -20.51 -22.39
N ARG A 2 -17.35 -20.56 -21.06
CA ARG A 2 -18.25 -19.60 -20.37
C ARG A 2 -17.69 -18.17 -20.20
N ALA A 3 -16.36 -17.99 -20.13
CA ALA A 3 -15.72 -16.66 -20.03
C ALA A 3 -15.86 -15.80 -21.32
N THR A 4 -15.95 -16.46 -22.48
CA THR A 4 -16.10 -15.79 -23.79
C THR A 4 -17.51 -15.22 -23.98
N ALA A 5 -18.52 -15.88 -23.39
CA ALA A 5 -19.91 -15.41 -23.43
C ALA A 5 -20.12 -14.14 -22.60
N CYS A 6 -19.43 -14.00 -21.45
CA CYS A 6 -19.48 -12.80 -20.63
C CYS A 6 -18.83 -11.59 -21.34
N ARG A 7 -17.68 -11.78 -22.00
CA ARG A 7 -17.02 -10.74 -22.81
C ARG A 7 -17.88 -10.27 -23.99
N ARG A 8 -18.67 -11.17 -24.61
CA ARG A 8 -19.59 -10.82 -25.70
C ARG A 8 -20.79 -10.01 -25.21
N ARG A 9 -21.38 -10.38 -24.06
CA ARG A 9 -22.50 -9.64 -23.45
C ARG A 9 -22.10 -8.23 -23.00
N TRP A 10 -20.90 -8.07 -22.44
CA TRP A 10 -20.37 -6.75 -22.07
C TRP A 10 -20.11 -5.83 -23.29
N ARG A 11 -19.54 -6.37 -24.38
CA ARG A 11 -19.34 -5.62 -25.63
C ARG A 11 -20.65 -5.23 -26.32
N ALA A 12 -21.71 -6.02 -26.15
CA ALA A 12 -23.03 -5.72 -26.70
C ALA A 12 -23.73 -4.59 -25.92
N ALA A 13 -23.75 -4.67 -24.58
CA ALA A 13 -24.33 -3.64 -23.72
C ALA A 13 -23.69 -2.25 -23.94
N ARG A 14 -22.36 -2.19 -24.10
CA ARG A 14 -21.62 -0.94 -24.34
C ARG A 14 -21.87 -0.33 -25.73
N ARG A 15 -22.24 -1.14 -26.75
CA ARG A 15 -22.60 -0.65 -28.09
C ARG A 15 -24.03 -0.10 -28.14
N GLU A 16 -24.94 -0.66 -27.34
CA GLU A 16 -26.32 -0.20 -27.21
C GLU A 16 -26.39 1.17 -26.52
N GLU A 17 -25.53 1.39 -25.52
CA GLU A 17 -25.49 2.62 -24.72
C GLU A 17 -24.88 3.81 -25.50
N VAL A 18 -23.85 3.56 -26.32
CA VAL A 18 -23.29 4.57 -27.24
C VAL A 18 -24.28 4.95 -28.36
N ARG A 19 -25.25 4.08 -28.68
CA ARG A 19 -26.34 4.40 -29.63
C ARG A 19 -27.48 5.22 -29.02
N ARG A 20 -27.61 5.28 -27.69
CA ARG A 20 -28.72 5.93 -26.99
C ARG A 20 -28.41 7.33 -26.43
N SER A 21 -27.18 7.82 -26.56
CA SER A 21 -26.88 9.23 -26.23
C SER A 21 -27.52 10.20 -27.24
N PRO A 22 -28.29 11.21 -26.80
CA PRO A 22 -28.87 12.20 -27.69
C PRO A 22 -27.76 13.06 -28.30
N ARG A 23 -27.65 13.06 -29.63
CA ARG A 23 -26.85 14.04 -30.35
C ARG A 23 -27.54 15.41 -30.20
N HIS A 24 -26.93 16.34 -29.48
CA HIS A 24 -27.32 17.74 -29.56
C HIS A 24 -27.13 18.22 -31.00
N ALA A 25 -28.26 18.47 -31.67
CA ALA A 25 -28.32 19.16 -32.95
C ALA A 25 -28.09 20.66 -32.72
N ALA A 26 -27.15 21.25 -33.45
CA ALA A 26 -27.06 22.69 -33.64
C ALA A 26 -26.79 22.96 -35.13
N GLY A 27 -27.74 23.61 -35.77
CA GLY A 27 -27.57 24.35 -37.02
C GLY A 27 -28.39 25.65 -36.94
N PRO A 28 -28.40 26.50 -37.96
CA PRO A 28 -27.25 27.07 -38.67
C PRO A 28 -27.16 28.60 -38.45
N ALA A 29 -26.08 29.18 -38.99
CA ALA A 29 -25.66 30.58 -38.87
C ALA A 29 -26.69 31.64 -39.34
N ALA A 30 -26.69 32.79 -38.65
CA ALA A 30 -27.29 34.04 -39.13
C ALA A 30 -26.25 35.18 -39.11
N ARG A 31 -26.10 35.85 -40.26
CA ARG A 31 -25.28 37.04 -40.50
C ARG A 31 -25.91 38.27 -39.85
N GLY A 32 -25.10 39.13 -39.23
CA GLY A 32 -25.55 40.43 -38.69
C GLY A 32 -24.39 41.44 -38.53
N ARG A 33 -24.43 42.44 -39.42
CA ARG A 33 -23.63 43.67 -39.65
C ARG A 33 -22.76 44.31 -38.54
N ARG A 34 -21.71 44.96 -39.06
CA ARG A 34 -20.74 45.92 -38.48
C ARG A 34 -21.38 47.08 -37.69
N THR A 35 -20.67 47.54 -36.64
CA THR A 35 -20.37 48.96 -36.34
C THR A 35 -19.17 49.07 -35.39
N ARG A 36 -18.17 49.90 -35.73
CA ARG A 36 -17.16 50.49 -34.81
C ARG A 36 -17.78 51.69 -34.09
N PRO A 37 -17.27 52.12 -32.91
CA PRO A 37 -16.38 53.29 -32.89
C PRO A 37 -15.26 53.31 -31.80
N THR A 38 -14.19 54.06 -32.14
CA THR A 38 -13.21 54.90 -31.38
C THR A 38 -13.13 54.82 -29.84
N SER A 39 -11.95 54.54 -29.25
CA SER A 39 -10.89 55.48 -28.79
C SER A 39 -11.25 56.31 -27.53
N THR A 40 -10.51 56.12 -26.43
CA THR A 40 -9.66 57.13 -25.75
C THR A 40 -8.92 56.52 -24.55
N ASN A 41 -7.64 56.85 -24.45
CA ASN A 41 -6.74 56.66 -23.30
C ASN A 41 -6.75 57.95 -22.45
N PRO A 42 -6.39 57.92 -21.16
CA PRO A 42 -5.22 58.72 -20.80
C PRO A 42 -4.27 58.08 -19.76
N ARG A 43 -3.00 58.45 -19.91
CA ARG A 43 -1.87 58.30 -18.98
C ARG A 43 -1.91 59.35 -17.86
N SER A 44 -1.38 58.98 -16.69
CA SER A 44 -0.46 59.76 -15.82
C SER A 44 -0.20 58.89 -14.57
N GLY A 45 0.98 58.74 -13.96
CA GLY A 45 2.28 59.39 -14.06
C GLY A 45 2.91 59.43 -12.66
N VAL A 46 4.10 58.84 -12.51
CA VAL A 46 5.26 59.25 -11.67
C VAL A 46 5.14 59.27 -10.13
N GLY A 47 6.16 58.70 -9.46
CA GLY A 47 6.51 59.03 -8.07
C GLY A 47 7.51 58.10 -7.39
N THR A 48 8.81 58.29 -7.66
CA THR A 48 9.99 57.69 -7.00
C THR A 48 10.42 58.46 -5.73
N THR A 49 10.90 57.75 -4.70
CA THR A 49 11.96 58.08 -3.70
C THR A 49 12.09 56.84 -2.78
N ASP A 50 13.19 56.17 -2.47
CA ASP A 50 14.64 56.38 -2.32
C ASP A 50 15.10 57.02 -0.98
N ARG A 51 16.18 56.42 -0.43
CA ARG A 51 16.95 56.66 0.84
C ARG A 51 16.58 55.83 2.08
N ALA A 52 17.47 54.91 2.52
CA ALA A 52 18.71 55.08 3.33
C ALA A 52 18.36 55.24 4.82
N SER A 53 19.07 54.75 5.85
CA SER A 53 20.39 54.14 6.10
C SER A 53 20.41 53.87 7.61
N GLY A 54 21.19 52.92 8.13
CA GLY A 54 21.33 52.77 9.58
C GLY A 54 22.18 51.59 10.01
N GLN A 55 23.49 51.79 9.96
CA GLN A 55 24.56 50.90 10.41
C GLN A 55 24.96 51.29 11.85
N SER A 56 25.28 50.32 12.72
CA SER A 56 26.24 50.53 13.82
C SER A 56 26.74 49.18 14.37
N ASP A 57 28.00 48.89 14.04
CA ASP A 57 28.93 48.09 14.83
C ASP A 57 29.34 48.84 16.10
N VAL A 58 29.59 48.14 17.22
CA VAL A 58 30.70 48.41 18.16
C VAL A 58 31.12 47.11 18.89
N THR A 59 32.39 46.75 18.67
CA THR A 59 33.47 46.08 19.47
C THR A 59 33.31 46.01 21.01
N ARG A 60 34.13 45.33 21.84
CA ARG A 60 35.16 44.25 21.91
C ARG A 60 35.63 44.27 23.40
N GLU A 61 36.45 43.30 23.81
CA GLU A 61 37.18 43.15 25.10
C GLU A 61 36.52 42.17 26.10
N GLY A 62 37.17 41.16 26.69
CA GLY A 62 38.60 40.89 26.89
C GLY A 62 38.97 41.11 28.36
N GLY A 63 39.25 40.06 29.13
CA GLY A 63 39.71 40.21 30.52
C GLY A 63 39.85 38.91 31.29
N GLU A 64 41.10 38.49 31.49
CA GLU A 64 41.57 37.38 32.32
C GLU A 64 41.32 37.62 33.83
N GLY A 65 41.25 36.54 34.60
CA GLY A 65 41.26 36.57 36.07
C GLY A 65 41.49 35.19 36.67
N ARG A 66 42.74 34.89 37.00
CA ARG A 66 43.23 33.67 37.67
C ARG A 66 43.31 33.91 39.18
N VAL A 67 42.71 33.06 40.01
CA VAL A 67 43.11 32.85 41.42
C VAL A 67 42.92 31.39 41.81
N GLU A 68 43.95 30.82 42.43
CA GLU A 68 44.10 29.46 42.93
C GLU A 68 43.27 29.17 44.18
N GLY A 69 42.94 27.90 44.41
CA GLY A 69 42.38 27.42 45.68
C GLY A 69 42.13 25.91 45.67
N MET A 70 43.04 25.16 46.29
CA MET A 70 43.03 23.70 46.47
C MET A 70 41.75 23.16 47.15
N GLY A 71 41.35 21.94 46.80
CA GLY A 71 40.38 21.17 47.60
C GLY A 71 39.94 19.87 46.92
N GLN A 72 40.49 18.75 47.38
CA GLN A 72 40.26 17.38 46.93
C GLN A 72 38.82 16.89 47.14
N GLY A 73 38.33 15.97 46.28
CA GLY A 73 37.19 15.10 46.60
C GLY A 73 36.27 14.76 45.41
N ALA A 74 36.58 13.69 44.69
CA ALA A 74 35.63 12.96 43.83
C ALA A 74 34.43 12.44 44.65
N GLY A 75 33.21 12.25 44.16
CA GLY A 75 32.63 12.34 42.82
C GLY A 75 31.30 11.56 42.81
N PHE A 76 30.23 12.21 42.34
CA PHE A 76 28.88 11.72 41.96
C PHE A 76 27.85 11.41 43.06
N PRO A 77 26.72 12.14 43.06
CA PRO A 77 25.54 11.62 42.35
C PRO A 77 24.73 12.70 41.58
N CYS A 78 24.27 12.39 40.36
CA CYS A 78 23.13 13.06 39.67
C CYS A 78 22.97 12.53 38.22
N PRO A 79 21.85 12.81 37.51
CA PRO A 79 20.48 13.00 37.98
C PRO A 79 19.43 12.24 37.13
N GLU A 80 18.23 12.23 37.67
CA GLU A 80 16.95 11.77 37.12
C GLU A 80 16.59 12.41 35.76
N ARG A 81 15.90 11.63 34.91
CA ARG A 81 15.32 12.09 33.64
C ARG A 81 14.01 12.85 33.91
N PRO A 82 13.75 13.99 33.25
CA PRO A 82 12.55 14.79 33.53
C PRO A 82 11.28 14.12 33.00
N CYS A 83 10.38 13.76 33.92
CA CYS A 83 8.97 13.52 33.63
C CYS A 83 8.29 14.88 33.40
N PHE A 84 7.86 15.15 32.16
CA PHE A 84 7.00 16.29 31.87
C PHE A 84 5.57 15.99 32.35
N LEU A 85 5.23 16.51 33.54
CA LEU A 85 3.86 16.61 34.02
C LEU A 85 3.19 17.85 33.39
N LEU A 86 2.31 17.63 32.41
CA LEU A 86 1.35 18.64 31.97
C LEU A 86 0.03 18.40 32.71
N SER A 87 -0.34 19.33 33.59
CA SER A 87 -1.61 19.32 34.30
C SER A 87 -2.75 19.83 33.41
N ALA A 88 -3.67 18.93 33.05
CA ALA A 88 -5.07 19.25 32.83
C ALA A 88 -5.86 17.94 32.95
N ALA A 89 -6.85 17.91 33.85
CA ALA A 89 -7.64 16.73 34.19
C ALA A 89 -8.34 16.11 32.97
N ARG A 90 -7.66 15.14 32.36
CA ARG A 90 -8.19 14.05 31.52
C ARG A 90 -7.37 12.84 31.97
N LEU A 91 -8.03 11.74 32.30
CA LEU A 91 -7.42 10.45 32.69
C LEU A 91 -6.02 10.32 32.04
N SER A 92 -4.95 10.40 32.84
CA SER A 92 -3.57 10.39 32.36
C SER A 92 -3.24 8.98 31.85
N MET A 93 -3.73 8.66 30.67
CA MET A 93 -3.51 7.37 30.05
C MET A 93 -2.07 7.35 29.56
N ALA A 94 -1.20 6.70 30.34
CA ALA A 94 0.20 6.53 29.96
C ALA A 94 0.28 5.68 28.68
N ILE A 95 0.94 6.21 27.65
CA ILE A 95 1.17 5.50 26.40
C ILE A 95 2.61 5.02 26.38
N SER A 96 2.78 3.70 26.30
CA SER A 96 4.09 3.06 26.14
C SER A 96 4.49 3.04 24.67
N LEU A 97 5.65 3.62 24.33
CA LEU A 97 6.22 3.56 22.98
C LEU A 97 7.12 2.32 22.85
N ILE A 98 6.91 1.50 21.82
CA ILE A 98 7.70 0.27 21.59
C ILE A 98 8.13 0.18 20.12
N HIS A 99 9.38 -0.21 19.89
CA HIS A 99 9.99 -0.37 18.57
C HIS A 99 10.32 -1.84 18.30
N PRO A 100 9.34 -2.68 17.92
CA PRO A 100 9.59 -4.10 17.67
C PRO A 100 10.43 -4.28 16.40
N ALA A 101 11.53 -5.03 16.48
CA ALA A 101 12.35 -5.39 15.34
C ALA A 101 11.82 -6.64 14.59
N SER A 102 11.14 -7.52 15.32
CA SER A 102 10.57 -8.77 14.79
C SER A 102 9.12 -8.98 15.21
N LEU A 103 8.42 -9.89 14.52
CA LEU A 103 7.05 -10.27 14.90
C LEU A 103 6.99 -10.96 16.27
N GLY A 104 8.04 -11.68 16.66
CA GLY A 104 8.09 -12.38 17.96
C GLY A 104 8.09 -11.42 19.15
N GLU A 105 8.69 -10.23 18.98
CA GLU A 105 8.71 -9.18 20.01
C GLU A 105 7.33 -8.57 20.30
N LEU A 106 6.31 -8.88 19.48
CA LEU A 106 4.94 -8.42 19.74
C LEU A 106 4.24 -9.23 20.85
N PHE A 107 4.74 -10.42 21.21
CA PHE A 107 4.07 -11.26 22.21
C PHE A 107 4.02 -10.59 23.60
N PRO A 108 5.14 -10.09 24.17
CA PRO A 108 5.10 -9.32 25.40
C PRO A 108 4.28 -8.02 25.29
N VAL A 109 4.19 -7.43 24.09
CA VAL A 109 3.35 -6.26 23.85
C VAL A 109 1.87 -6.60 24.01
N PHE A 110 1.44 -7.75 23.49
CA PHE A 110 0.07 -8.22 23.65
C PHE A 110 -0.27 -8.50 25.10
N ASP A 111 0.65 -9.08 25.88
CA ASP A 111 0.44 -9.30 27.32
C ASP A 111 0.23 -7.97 28.06
N ARG A 112 1.01 -6.93 27.74
CA ARG A 112 0.87 -5.59 28.32
C ARG A 112 -0.45 -4.91 27.97
N VAL A 113 -0.84 -4.94 26.70
CA VAL A 113 -2.11 -4.35 26.26
C VAL A 113 -3.29 -5.12 26.85
N ALA A 114 -3.21 -6.44 26.95
CA ALA A 114 -4.22 -7.27 27.62
C ALA A 114 -4.33 -6.96 29.12
N ALA A 115 -3.25 -6.54 29.77
CA ALA A 115 -3.23 -6.08 31.16
C ALA A 115 -3.81 -4.65 31.34
N GLY A 116 -4.24 -3.99 30.26
CA GLY A 116 -4.88 -2.66 30.32
C GLY A 116 -4.01 -1.51 29.82
N GLU A 117 -2.78 -1.76 29.38
CA GLU A 117 -1.90 -0.70 28.87
C GLU A 117 -2.33 -0.17 27.49
N CYS A 118 -1.97 1.08 27.22
CA CYS A 118 -1.98 1.64 25.88
C CYS A 118 -0.57 1.63 25.30
N VAL A 119 -0.38 1.01 24.15
CA VAL A 119 0.92 0.88 23.50
C VAL A 119 0.89 1.45 22.10
N LEU A 120 1.88 2.26 21.73
CA LEU A 120 2.13 2.68 20.35
C LEU A 120 3.32 1.89 19.77
N LEU A 121 3.10 1.23 18.64
CA LEU A 121 4.17 0.63 17.83
C LEU A 121 4.78 1.69 16.91
N ALA A 122 6.10 1.85 17.00
CA ALA A 122 6.86 2.85 16.25
C ALA A 122 8.03 2.23 15.49
N PHE A 123 8.46 2.92 14.44
CA PHE A 123 9.68 2.57 13.73
C PHE A 123 10.91 3.01 14.55
N PRO A 124 12.07 2.35 14.41
CA PRO A 124 13.31 2.87 14.98
C PRO A 124 13.55 4.32 14.54
N GLY A 125 13.81 5.22 15.49
CA GLY A 125 14.02 6.66 15.25
C GLY A 125 12.74 7.51 15.15
N ASP A 126 11.56 6.93 15.38
CA ASP A 126 10.29 7.66 15.44
C ASP A 126 9.92 7.95 16.90
N ASP A 127 10.43 9.07 17.45
CA ASP A 127 10.26 9.44 18.86
C ASP A 127 8.94 10.19 19.14
N ALA A 128 8.18 10.52 18.09
CA ALA A 128 6.98 11.31 18.21
C ALA A 128 5.72 10.43 18.20
N LEU A 129 4.85 10.62 19.20
CA LEU A 129 3.48 10.08 19.25
C LEU A 129 2.59 10.55 18.08
N GLY A 130 3.11 11.39 17.17
CA GLY A 130 2.38 11.92 16.01
C GLY A 130 1.13 12.71 16.38
N GLY A 131 1.02 13.18 17.63
CA GLY A 131 -0.14 13.90 18.17
C GLY A 131 -1.44 13.09 18.24
N ALA A 132 -1.45 11.82 17.81
CA ALA A 132 -2.64 11.00 17.80
C ALA A 132 -2.80 10.30 19.14
N MET A 133 -3.73 10.77 19.97
CA MET A 133 -4.15 10.04 21.17
C MET A 133 -5.16 8.94 20.82
N PRO A 134 -5.19 7.84 21.57
CA PRO A 134 -6.27 6.86 21.49
C PRO A 134 -7.65 7.54 21.69
N PRO A 135 -8.68 7.11 20.95
CA PRO A 135 -9.96 7.80 20.88
C PRO A 135 -10.85 7.65 22.13
N ALA A 136 -10.55 6.67 22.99
CA ALA A 136 -11.32 6.38 24.19
C ALA A 136 -10.42 5.84 25.30
N ALA A 137 -10.96 5.80 26.53
CA ALA A 137 -10.32 5.12 27.65
C ALA A 137 -10.30 3.59 27.45
N GLY A 138 -9.31 2.92 28.04
CA GLY A 138 -9.13 1.48 27.96
C GLY A 138 -7.95 1.07 27.07
N PRO A 139 -7.63 -0.24 27.00
CA PRO A 139 -6.45 -0.72 26.31
C PRO A 139 -6.53 -0.52 24.80
N HIS A 140 -5.50 0.11 24.24
CA HIS A 140 -5.38 0.36 22.81
C HIS A 140 -3.98 0.00 22.30
N LEU A 141 -3.93 -0.54 21.09
CA LEU A 141 -2.70 -0.74 20.33
C LEU A 141 -2.67 0.22 19.15
N GLY A 142 -1.67 1.09 19.12
CA GLY A 142 -1.39 1.98 18.01
C GLY A 142 -0.52 1.29 16.98
N VAL A 143 -1.04 1.16 15.75
CA VAL A 143 -0.32 0.55 14.62
C VAL A 143 -0.11 1.58 13.51
N ARG A 144 0.80 1.28 12.58
CA ARG A 144 1.07 2.11 11.41
C ARG A 144 0.31 1.59 10.19
N SER A 145 -0.37 2.49 9.51
CA SER A 145 -1.02 2.17 8.24
C SER A 145 0.02 1.79 7.19
N SER A 146 -0.38 1.02 6.17
CA SER A 146 0.56 0.47 5.18
C SER A 146 1.27 1.52 4.30
N GLY A 147 0.91 2.81 4.40
CA GLY A 147 1.66 3.92 3.83
C GLY A 147 1.71 3.97 2.30
N SER A 148 0.59 3.72 1.60
CA SER A 148 0.51 3.85 0.13
C SER A 148 0.83 5.26 -0.38
N THR A 149 0.69 6.28 0.47
CA THR A 149 0.91 7.71 0.17
C THR A 149 2.23 8.27 0.73
N GLY A 150 3.12 7.43 1.28
CA GLY A 150 4.46 7.82 1.73
C GLY A 150 4.67 7.92 3.25
N ILE A 151 3.75 8.56 3.99
CA ILE A 151 3.86 8.71 5.47
C ILE A 151 2.82 7.82 6.17
N PRO A 152 3.24 6.74 6.86
CA PRO A 152 2.35 5.87 7.63
C PRO A 152 1.65 6.63 8.75
N LYS A 153 0.32 6.62 8.75
CA LYS A 153 -0.49 7.23 9.82
C LYS A 153 -0.64 6.27 10.99
N VAL A 154 -0.69 6.79 12.20
CA VAL A 154 -1.05 6.02 13.39
C VAL A 154 -2.55 5.71 13.34
N VAL A 155 -2.89 4.45 13.56
CA VAL A 155 -4.26 3.97 13.71
C VAL A 155 -4.35 3.31 15.08
N TRP A 156 -5.23 3.82 15.94
CA TRP A 156 -5.48 3.26 17.25
C TRP A 156 -6.57 2.19 17.17
N CYS A 157 -6.24 0.98 17.59
CA CYS A 157 -7.15 -0.15 17.64
C CYS A 157 -7.47 -0.46 19.11
N ALA A 158 -8.75 -0.45 19.49
CA ALA A 158 -9.18 -0.94 20.79
C ALA A 158 -8.84 -2.43 20.91
N TRP A 159 -8.25 -2.83 22.05
CA TRP A 159 -7.74 -4.18 22.25
C TRP A 159 -8.80 -5.26 22.05
N ASP A 160 -9.99 -5.10 22.63
CA ASP A 160 -11.06 -6.10 22.54
C ASP A 160 -11.47 -6.38 21.09
N ARG A 161 -11.49 -5.33 20.24
CA ARG A 161 -11.79 -5.47 18.81
C ARG A 161 -10.69 -6.24 18.09
N LEU A 162 -9.44 -5.87 18.35
CA LEU A 162 -8.28 -6.52 17.72
C LEU A 162 -8.17 -7.99 18.16
N ALA A 163 -8.33 -8.25 19.45
CA ALA A 163 -8.30 -9.58 20.06
C ALA A 163 -9.42 -10.50 19.53
N ALA A 164 -10.61 -9.95 19.27
CA ALA A 164 -11.74 -10.71 18.71
C ALA A 164 -11.54 -11.12 17.25
N GLU A 165 -10.62 -10.49 16.50
CA GLU A 165 -10.33 -10.87 15.11
C GLU A 165 -9.44 -12.12 15.02
N ALA A 166 -8.60 -12.36 16.04
CA ALA A 166 -7.80 -13.56 16.13
C ALA A 166 -8.70 -14.73 16.57
N ARG A 167 -8.68 -15.82 15.80
CA ARG A 167 -9.55 -16.95 16.08
C ARG A 167 -8.98 -17.79 17.21
N ASP A 168 -9.81 -18.04 18.22
CA ASP A 168 -9.60 -19.15 19.15
C ASP A 168 -9.90 -20.44 18.39
N GLY A 169 -8.89 -21.27 18.20
CA GLY A 169 -9.05 -22.50 17.43
C GLY A 169 -8.03 -23.53 17.82
N ALA A 170 -8.50 -24.64 18.40
CA ALA A 170 -7.70 -25.84 18.60
C ALA A 170 -6.97 -26.29 17.31
N ARG A 171 -7.54 -25.97 16.14
CA ARG A 171 -6.96 -26.27 14.83
C ARG A 171 -5.59 -25.63 14.60
N THR A 172 -5.37 -24.40 15.05
CA THR A 172 -4.11 -23.65 14.84
C THR A 172 -3.28 -23.53 16.10
N ALA A 173 -3.62 -24.31 17.13
CA ALA A 173 -2.88 -24.32 18.39
C ALA A 173 -1.44 -24.83 18.16
N GLY A 174 -0.46 -24.16 18.75
CA GLY A 174 0.96 -24.49 18.64
C GLY A 174 1.58 -24.22 17.26
N TRP A 175 0.84 -23.68 16.30
CA TRP A 175 1.36 -23.45 14.94
C TRP A 175 2.51 -22.44 14.91
N ARG A 176 3.47 -22.69 14.01
CA ARG A 176 4.47 -21.70 13.62
C ARG A 176 3.96 -20.85 12.46
N TRP A 177 3.82 -19.56 12.71
CA TRP A 177 3.44 -18.55 11.73
C TRP A 177 4.67 -17.81 11.21
N VAL A 178 4.73 -17.55 9.91
CA VAL A 178 5.83 -16.76 9.34
C VAL A 178 5.28 -15.73 8.37
N SER A 179 5.90 -14.54 8.34
CA SER A 179 5.41 -13.44 7.51
C SER A 179 6.48 -12.39 7.25
N PRO A 180 6.51 -11.76 6.04
CA PRO A 180 7.36 -10.62 5.75
C PRO A 180 6.73 -9.28 6.17
N PHE A 181 5.55 -9.29 6.81
CA PHE A 181 4.91 -8.06 7.25
C PHE A 181 5.70 -7.41 8.39
N HIS A 182 5.80 -6.08 8.36
CA HIS A 182 6.49 -5.34 9.40
C HIS A 182 5.69 -5.43 10.72
N PRO A 183 6.35 -5.57 11.89
CA PRO A 183 5.66 -5.72 13.18
C PRO A 183 4.83 -4.50 13.58
N THR A 184 5.16 -3.30 13.08
CA THR A 184 4.35 -2.09 13.32
C THR A 184 3.12 -1.99 12.42
N SER A 185 2.98 -2.87 11.41
CA SER A 185 1.85 -2.84 10.48
C SER A 185 0.66 -3.63 11.01
N PHE A 186 -0.55 -3.23 10.63
CA PHE A 186 -1.77 -3.96 11.00
C PHE A 186 -1.73 -5.45 10.60
N ALA A 187 -1.21 -5.76 9.41
CA ALA A 187 -1.09 -7.14 8.94
C ALA A 187 -0.07 -7.95 9.76
N GLY A 188 1.07 -7.34 10.13
CA GLY A 188 2.06 -7.98 11.00
C GLY A 188 1.49 -8.27 12.39
N VAL A 189 0.79 -7.29 12.97
CA VAL A 189 0.10 -7.45 14.25
C VAL A 189 -0.93 -8.57 14.20
N GLN A 190 -1.76 -8.66 13.16
CA GLN A 190 -2.75 -9.74 13.03
C GLN A 190 -2.11 -11.13 12.96
N VAL A 191 -0.99 -11.28 12.23
CA VAL A 191 -0.29 -12.57 12.15
C VAL A 191 0.31 -12.95 13.51
N ALA A 192 1.00 -12.02 14.16
CA ALA A 192 1.58 -12.28 15.48
C ALA A 192 0.50 -12.56 16.53
N LEU A 193 -0.63 -11.84 16.49
CA LEU A 193 -1.74 -12.04 17.42
C LEU A 193 -2.39 -13.42 17.24
N GLN A 194 -2.54 -13.88 15.99
CA GLN A 194 -3.05 -15.23 15.72
C GLN A 194 -2.11 -16.32 16.26
N ALA A 195 -0.79 -16.11 16.17
CA ALA A 195 0.20 -17.02 16.74
C ALA A 195 0.18 -17.00 18.29
N TRP A 196 0.12 -15.81 18.89
CA TRP A 196 0.06 -15.62 20.34
C TRP A 196 -1.20 -16.26 20.94
N ARG A 197 -2.38 -16.01 20.35
CA ARG A 197 -3.64 -16.66 20.75
C ARG A 197 -3.59 -18.18 20.64
N GLY A 198 -2.94 -18.68 19.60
CA GLY A 198 -2.75 -20.11 19.38
C GLY A 198 -1.70 -20.75 20.30
N ARG A 199 -1.03 -20.00 21.19
CA ARG A 199 0.14 -20.46 21.97
C ARG A 199 1.22 -21.09 21.07
N GLY A 200 1.36 -20.53 19.87
CA GLY A 200 2.32 -20.96 18.86
C GLY A 200 3.58 -20.09 18.86
N SER A 201 4.23 -20.03 17.71
CA SER A 201 5.39 -19.15 17.48
C SER A 201 5.21 -18.32 16.22
N VAL A 202 5.90 -17.19 16.14
CA VAL A 202 5.92 -16.34 14.95
C VAL A 202 7.34 -15.95 14.57
N ALA A 203 7.64 -15.89 13.27
CA ALA A 203 8.91 -15.39 12.77
C ALA A 203 8.73 -14.39 11.62
N SER A 204 9.58 -13.37 11.58
CA SER A 204 9.67 -12.44 10.47
C SER A 204 10.47 -13.05 9.32
N LEU A 205 9.98 -12.90 8.09
CA LEU A 205 10.73 -13.29 6.90
C LEU A 205 11.52 -12.10 6.34
N PRO A 206 12.82 -12.27 6.04
CA PRO A 206 13.63 -11.21 5.44
C PRO A 206 13.41 -11.11 3.93
N MET A 207 14.09 -10.13 3.33
CA MET A 207 14.22 -9.96 1.88
C MET A 207 15.42 -10.73 1.29
N ASP A 208 16.27 -11.31 2.14
CA ASP A 208 17.25 -12.31 1.75
C ASP A 208 16.52 -13.63 1.47
N TRP A 209 16.52 -14.06 0.22
CA TRP A 209 15.71 -15.19 -0.23
C TRP A 209 16.20 -16.53 0.31
N ASP A 210 17.50 -16.71 0.47
CA ASP A 210 18.06 -17.94 1.04
C ASP A 210 17.64 -18.06 2.51
N GLN A 211 17.72 -16.96 3.26
CA GLN A 211 17.25 -16.92 4.64
C GLN A 211 15.73 -17.10 4.74
N ALA A 212 14.96 -16.49 3.84
CA ALA A 212 13.51 -16.65 3.79
C ALA A 212 13.11 -18.11 3.55
N TRP A 213 13.75 -18.78 2.58
CA TRP A 213 13.52 -20.19 2.30
C TRP A 213 13.94 -21.09 3.48
N ARG A 214 15.10 -20.85 4.09
CA ARG A 214 15.51 -21.57 5.31
C ARG A 214 14.49 -21.40 6.44
N ALA A 215 13.98 -20.19 6.65
CA ALA A 215 12.99 -19.91 7.69
C ALA A 215 11.63 -20.62 7.46
N LEU A 216 11.29 -20.95 6.21
CA LEU A 216 10.11 -21.76 5.89
C LEU A 216 10.31 -23.26 6.18
N ARG A 217 11.54 -23.74 6.06
CA ARG A 217 11.87 -25.16 6.19
C ARG A 217 12.24 -25.56 7.61
N GLU A 218 13.01 -24.74 8.31
CA GLU A 218 13.64 -25.12 9.58
C GLU A 218 13.45 -24.05 10.67
N PRO A 219 12.76 -24.38 11.77
CA PRO A 219 11.72 -25.42 11.88
C PRO A 219 10.64 -25.38 10.77
N ALA A 220 9.87 -26.45 10.57
CA ALA A 220 8.81 -26.44 9.56
C ALA A 220 7.76 -25.33 9.84
N CYS A 221 7.39 -24.59 8.80
CA CYS A 221 6.34 -23.57 8.88
C CYS A 221 4.96 -24.20 8.74
N ASP A 222 4.02 -23.90 9.64
CA ASP A 222 2.61 -24.28 9.50
C ASP A 222 1.85 -23.29 8.62
N ALA A 223 2.05 -21.98 8.84
CA ALA A 223 1.29 -20.94 8.18
C ALA A 223 2.16 -19.77 7.71
N LEU A 224 2.04 -19.43 6.42
CA LEU A 224 2.69 -18.28 5.81
C LEU A 224 1.66 -17.22 5.45
N SER A 225 1.82 -16.01 5.97
CA SER A 225 0.98 -14.85 5.59
C SER A 225 1.81 -13.80 4.87
N ALA A 226 1.49 -13.50 3.62
CA ALA A 226 2.31 -12.61 2.79
C ALA A 226 1.50 -11.90 1.71
N THR A 227 2.10 -10.90 1.06
CA THR A 227 1.52 -10.30 -0.15
C THR A 227 1.72 -11.22 -1.36
N PRO A 228 0.86 -11.08 -2.39
CA PRO A 228 1.13 -11.63 -3.72
C PRO A 228 2.55 -11.28 -4.24
N THR A 229 2.96 -10.02 -4.13
CA THR A 229 4.29 -9.56 -4.59
C THR A 229 5.46 -10.29 -3.89
N TYR A 230 5.38 -10.53 -2.58
CA TYR A 230 6.43 -11.22 -1.85
C TYR A 230 6.53 -12.69 -2.25
N LEU A 231 5.39 -13.40 -2.27
CA LEU A 231 5.36 -14.81 -2.64
C LEU A 231 5.83 -15.03 -4.07
N ASP A 232 5.48 -14.13 -4.97
CA ASP A 232 5.97 -14.16 -6.34
C ASP A 232 7.50 -14.12 -6.43
N LEU A 233 8.15 -13.22 -5.67
CA LEU A 233 9.61 -13.15 -5.63
C LEU A 233 10.24 -14.33 -4.91
N LEU A 234 9.64 -14.79 -3.82
CA LEU A 234 10.08 -15.98 -3.11
C LEU A 234 10.14 -17.17 -4.08
N LEU A 235 9.08 -17.38 -4.87
CA LEU A 235 9.03 -18.41 -5.92
C LEU A 235 10.06 -18.20 -7.03
N GLN A 236 10.38 -16.96 -7.39
CA GLN A 236 11.38 -16.65 -8.42
C GLN A 236 12.81 -16.93 -7.94
N ASN A 237 13.04 -16.85 -6.63
CA ASN A 237 14.33 -17.06 -5.98
C ASN A 237 14.30 -18.37 -5.17
N GLU A 238 13.61 -19.39 -5.68
CA GLU A 238 13.59 -20.70 -5.06
C GLU A 238 14.96 -21.36 -5.13
N VAL A 239 15.46 -21.80 -3.98
CA VAL A 239 16.72 -22.55 -3.89
C VAL A 239 16.48 -24.05 -4.12
N PRO A 240 17.45 -24.80 -4.68
CA PRO A 240 17.32 -26.24 -4.85
C PRO A 240 17.06 -26.97 -3.53
N GLY A 241 16.21 -28.01 -3.57
CA GLY A 241 15.93 -28.85 -2.40
C GLY A 241 14.87 -28.30 -1.43
N MET A 242 14.08 -27.30 -1.84
CA MET A 242 12.94 -26.79 -1.07
C MET A 242 11.62 -27.53 -1.35
N ALA A 243 11.61 -28.48 -2.29
CA ALA A 243 10.43 -29.29 -2.56
C ALA A 243 10.01 -30.05 -1.29
N GLY A 244 8.73 -29.97 -0.93
CA GLY A 244 8.16 -30.66 0.23
C GLY A 244 8.15 -29.86 1.54
N SER A 245 8.80 -28.69 1.63
CA SER A 245 8.63 -27.76 2.77
C SER A 245 7.44 -26.83 2.55
N ASP A 246 6.27 -27.42 2.31
CA ASP A 246 5.03 -26.71 2.01
C ASP A 246 4.33 -26.30 3.30
N PRO A 247 4.02 -25.01 3.51
CA PRO A 247 3.19 -24.61 4.63
C PRO A 247 1.82 -25.29 4.55
N ARG A 248 1.24 -25.66 5.69
CA ARG A 248 -0.14 -26.18 5.75
C ARG A 248 -1.14 -25.14 5.26
N GLN A 249 -0.86 -23.86 5.50
CA GLN A 249 -1.69 -22.73 5.06
C GLN A 249 -0.86 -21.58 4.49
N ILE A 250 -1.32 -21.00 3.39
CA ILE A 250 -0.86 -19.71 2.89
C ILE A 250 -2.02 -18.71 2.88
N THR A 251 -1.84 -17.58 3.55
CA THR A 251 -2.79 -16.45 3.53
C THR A 251 -2.20 -15.30 2.71
N LEU A 252 -2.87 -14.95 1.61
CA LEU A 252 -2.51 -13.82 0.76
C LEU A 252 -3.34 -12.60 1.14
N GLY A 253 -2.72 -11.43 1.25
CA GLY A 253 -3.46 -10.19 1.52
C GLY A 253 -2.66 -8.93 1.21
N GLY A 254 -3.34 -7.79 1.30
CA GLY A 254 -2.72 -6.47 1.13
C GLY A 254 -2.51 -6.03 -0.32
N GLU A 255 -2.71 -6.92 -1.30
CA GLU A 255 -2.70 -6.62 -2.74
C GLU A 255 -3.67 -7.52 -3.51
N VAL A 256 -3.99 -7.12 -4.74
CA VAL A 256 -4.76 -7.94 -5.68
C VAL A 256 -3.94 -9.16 -6.10
N LEU A 257 -4.48 -10.36 -5.87
CA LEU A 257 -3.92 -11.60 -6.43
C LEU A 257 -4.20 -11.67 -7.93
N ARG A 258 -3.13 -11.77 -8.72
CA ARG A 258 -3.21 -11.94 -10.18
C ARG A 258 -3.31 -13.42 -10.54
N PRO A 259 -4.15 -13.80 -11.53
CA PRO A 259 -4.38 -15.21 -11.87
C PRO A 259 -3.10 -15.98 -12.24
N ALA A 260 -2.17 -15.35 -12.96
CA ALA A 260 -0.92 -15.98 -13.38
C ALA A 260 -0.05 -16.41 -12.19
N LEU A 261 0.04 -15.57 -11.15
CA LEU A 261 0.71 -15.92 -9.90
C LEU A 261 -0.05 -17.02 -9.16
N GLY A 262 -1.39 -16.95 -9.11
CA GLY A 262 -2.21 -17.98 -8.49
C GLY A 262 -1.96 -19.39 -9.05
N GLU A 263 -1.83 -19.50 -10.37
CA GLU A 263 -1.49 -20.76 -11.03
C GLU A 263 -0.06 -21.24 -10.72
N ARG A 264 0.89 -20.34 -10.54
CA ARG A 264 2.25 -20.70 -10.09
C ARG A 264 2.26 -21.19 -8.65
N LEU A 265 1.54 -20.51 -7.75
CA LEU A 265 1.40 -20.92 -6.35
C LEU A 265 0.75 -22.29 -6.22
N ARG A 266 -0.34 -22.54 -6.96
CA ARG A 266 -1.04 -23.83 -6.96
C ARG A 266 -0.16 -24.99 -7.42
N ARG A 267 0.71 -24.74 -8.40
CA ARG A 267 1.68 -25.74 -8.88
C ARG A 267 2.80 -25.99 -7.88
N ARG A 268 3.31 -24.94 -7.22
CA ARG A 268 4.43 -25.08 -6.29
C ARG A 268 4.02 -25.68 -4.95
N PHE A 269 2.85 -25.31 -4.44
CA PHE A 269 2.36 -25.71 -3.12
C PHE A 269 1.05 -26.50 -3.25
N PRO A 270 1.06 -27.69 -3.88
CA PRO A 270 -0.15 -28.44 -4.20
C PRO A 270 -0.92 -28.91 -2.96
N ASN A 271 -0.23 -29.07 -1.82
CA ASN A 271 -0.82 -29.55 -0.57
C ASN A 271 -1.19 -28.43 0.42
N THR A 272 -1.04 -27.17 0.02
CA THR A 272 -1.27 -26.02 0.90
C THR A 272 -2.69 -25.49 0.79
N ALA A 273 -3.34 -25.24 1.93
CA ALA A 273 -4.60 -24.53 1.97
C ALA A 273 -4.39 -23.03 1.73
N PHE A 274 -5.02 -22.47 0.70
CA PHE A 274 -4.91 -21.05 0.39
C PHE A 274 -6.10 -20.25 0.93
N THR A 275 -5.83 -19.07 1.46
CA THR A 275 -6.85 -18.06 1.75
C THR A 275 -6.39 -16.73 1.17
N VAL A 276 -7.19 -16.11 0.31
CA VAL A 276 -6.94 -14.77 -0.21
C VAL A 276 -7.89 -13.81 0.47
N VAL A 277 -7.34 -12.77 1.08
CA VAL A 277 -8.03 -11.79 1.91
C VAL A 277 -7.96 -10.43 1.22
N TYR A 278 -9.12 -9.84 0.98
CA TYR A 278 -9.22 -8.44 0.61
C TYR A 278 -9.77 -7.65 1.80
N ALA A 279 -8.99 -6.66 2.22
CA ALA A 279 -9.22 -5.86 3.40
C ALA A 279 -8.76 -4.42 3.16
N SER A 280 -9.39 -3.48 3.85
CA SER A 280 -8.97 -2.07 3.92
C SER A 280 -8.74 -1.68 5.39
N ALA A 281 -7.96 -0.61 5.61
CA ALA A 281 -7.70 -0.12 6.96
C ALA A 281 -8.99 0.45 7.62
N GLU A 282 -9.88 0.98 6.80
CA GLU A 282 -11.11 1.65 7.19
C GLU A 282 -12.26 0.67 7.48
N PHE A 283 -12.33 -0.42 6.71
CA PHE A 283 -13.46 -1.36 6.78
C PHE A 283 -13.08 -2.76 7.26
N GLY A 284 -11.81 -2.97 7.61
CA GLY A 284 -11.29 -4.28 8.00
C GLY A 284 -11.36 -5.28 6.83
N VAL A 285 -11.57 -6.55 7.16
CA VAL A 285 -11.65 -7.61 6.15
C VAL A 285 -13.01 -7.60 5.46
N LEU A 286 -13.04 -7.29 4.16
CA LEU A 286 -14.26 -7.26 3.36
C LEU A 286 -14.54 -8.63 2.73
N LEU A 287 -13.53 -9.25 2.12
CA LEU A 287 -13.67 -10.45 1.31
C LEU A 287 -12.65 -11.52 1.69
N LYS A 288 -13.08 -12.78 1.62
CA LYS A 288 -12.21 -13.96 1.73
C LYS A 288 -12.58 -14.95 0.63
N THR A 289 -11.59 -15.62 0.07
CA THR A 289 -11.78 -16.70 -0.90
C THR A 289 -10.67 -17.73 -0.74
N HIS A 290 -10.95 -18.98 -1.12
CA HIS A 290 -9.92 -20.03 -1.24
C HIS A 290 -9.45 -20.21 -2.69
N ARG A 291 -9.98 -19.39 -3.61
CA ARG A 291 -9.63 -19.42 -5.02
C ARG A 291 -8.33 -18.64 -5.26
N LEU A 292 -7.56 -19.10 -6.24
CA LEU A 292 -6.32 -18.46 -6.67
C LEU A 292 -6.45 -17.73 -8.02
N ASP A 293 -7.65 -17.70 -8.61
CA ASP A 293 -7.93 -17.00 -9.87
C ASP A 293 -8.30 -15.51 -9.68
N GLY A 294 -8.19 -15.00 -8.45
CA GLY A 294 -8.47 -13.61 -8.08
C GLY A 294 -9.97 -13.29 -7.94
N TRP A 295 -10.87 -14.28 -8.07
CA TRP A 295 -12.30 -14.09 -7.88
C TRP A 295 -12.73 -14.42 -6.44
N TYR A 296 -13.67 -13.63 -5.95
CA TYR A 296 -14.34 -13.80 -4.68
C TYR A 296 -15.82 -14.07 -4.92
N GLU A 297 -16.42 -14.91 -4.07
CA GLU A 297 -17.87 -15.11 -4.10
C GLU A 297 -18.56 -13.89 -3.46
N THR A 298 -19.60 -13.36 -4.09
CA THR A 298 -20.30 -12.14 -3.63
C THR A 298 -21.00 -12.33 -2.29
N GLU A 299 -21.36 -13.57 -1.94
CA GLU A 299 -21.95 -13.92 -0.65
C GLU A 299 -21.01 -13.55 0.51
N ALA A 300 -19.69 -13.64 0.31
CA ALA A 300 -18.71 -13.25 1.32
C ALA A 300 -18.75 -11.76 1.64
N LEU A 301 -19.08 -10.90 0.65
CA LEU A 301 -19.37 -9.48 0.91
C LEU A 301 -20.68 -9.35 1.68
N GLN A 302 -21.74 -9.98 1.22
CA GLN A 302 -23.08 -9.87 1.81
C GLN A 302 -23.12 -10.27 3.29
N HIS A 303 -22.31 -11.26 3.68
CA HIS A 303 -22.22 -11.70 5.07
C HIS A 303 -21.64 -10.63 6.01
N ARG A 304 -20.76 -9.76 5.51
CA ARG A 304 -20.16 -8.67 6.31
C ARG A 304 -20.84 -7.33 6.09
N HIS A 305 -21.22 -7.06 4.85
CA HIS A 305 -21.89 -5.86 4.39
C HIS A 305 -23.06 -6.26 3.49
N ARG A 306 -24.26 -6.40 4.09
CA ARG A 306 -25.49 -6.82 3.38
C ARG A 306 -25.77 -5.95 2.16
N GLU A 307 -25.49 -4.66 2.27
CA GLU A 307 -25.69 -3.68 1.21
C GLU A 307 -24.33 -3.25 0.65
N TRP A 308 -24.06 -3.70 -0.57
CA TRP A 308 -22.90 -3.32 -1.36
C TRP A 308 -23.33 -3.12 -2.82
N ARG A 309 -22.55 -2.35 -3.58
CA ARG A 309 -22.74 -2.17 -5.02
C ARG A 309 -21.42 -1.90 -5.73
N ALA A 310 -21.41 -2.14 -7.04
CA ALA A 310 -20.38 -1.62 -7.94
C ALA A 310 -20.95 -0.41 -8.69
N ASN A 311 -20.53 0.79 -8.32
CA ASN A 311 -20.98 2.05 -8.92
C ASN A 311 -19.88 2.57 -9.86
N ASP A 312 -20.11 2.58 -11.17
CA ASP A 312 -19.08 2.86 -12.19
C ASP A 312 -17.77 2.05 -11.99
N GLY A 313 -17.93 0.79 -11.54
CA GLY A 313 -16.81 -0.10 -11.22
C GLY A 313 -16.15 0.19 -9.87
N MET A 314 -16.47 1.27 -9.15
CA MET A 314 -16.03 1.48 -7.78
C MET A 314 -16.82 0.58 -6.82
N LEU A 315 -16.12 -0.12 -5.91
CA LEU A 315 -16.77 -0.86 -4.83
C LEU A 315 -17.25 0.12 -3.76
N GLU A 316 -18.56 0.10 -3.50
CA GLU A 316 -19.20 0.87 -2.45
C GLU A 316 -19.94 -0.07 -1.50
N ILE A 317 -19.85 0.23 -0.20
CA ILE A 317 -20.55 -0.50 0.86
C ILE A 317 -21.38 0.47 1.70
N ARG A 318 -22.46 -0.03 2.30
CA ARG A 318 -23.27 0.78 3.21
C ARG A 318 -22.79 0.60 4.65
N VAL A 319 -22.39 1.70 5.28
CA VAL A 319 -21.92 1.73 6.67
C VAL A 319 -22.60 2.90 7.38
N GLY A 320 -23.29 2.63 8.50
CA GLY A 320 -24.04 3.65 9.23
C GLY A 320 -25.19 4.29 8.43
N GLY A 321 -25.78 3.55 7.48
CA GLY A 321 -26.85 4.04 6.62
C GLY A 321 -26.40 4.84 5.38
N ALA A 322 -25.11 5.19 5.29
CA ALA A 322 -24.53 5.92 4.17
C ALA A 322 -23.67 5.01 3.27
N TRP A 323 -23.65 5.32 1.97
CA TRP A 323 -22.74 4.69 1.01
C TRP A 323 -21.33 5.25 1.19
N GLN A 324 -20.35 4.36 1.27
CA GLN A 324 -18.94 4.70 1.36
C GLN A 324 -18.14 3.93 0.32
N ALA A 325 -17.31 4.64 -0.45
CA ALA A 325 -16.43 4.04 -1.44
C ALA A 325 -15.19 3.45 -0.77
N THR A 326 -14.79 2.23 -1.17
CA THR A 326 -13.55 1.62 -0.69
C THR A 326 -12.31 2.19 -1.37
N GLY A 327 -12.50 2.92 -2.48
CA GLY A 327 -11.43 3.42 -3.34
C GLY A 327 -10.84 2.35 -4.27
N ASP A 328 -11.42 1.16 -4.32
CA ASP A 328 -10.99 0.06 -5.19
C ASP A 328 -12.01 -0.23 -6.30
N LEU A 329 -11.48 -0.48 -7.49
CA LEU A 329 -12.26 -0.85 -8.65
C LEU A 329 -12.50 -2.36 -8.66
N VAL A 330 -13.72 -2.76 -9.01
CA VAL A 330 -14.18 -4.15 -9.07
C VAL A 330 -14.86 -4.47 -10.39
N GLU A 331 -14.72 -5.74 -10.79
CA GLU A 331 -15.49 -6.37 -11.86
C GLU A 331 -16.46 -7.37 -11.22
N VAL A 332 -17.73 -7.32 -11.62
CA VAL A 332 -18.77 -8.24 -11.16
C VAL A 332 -19.20 -9.15 -12.31
N CYS A 333 -19.21 -10.45 -12.06
CA CYS A 333 -19.60 -11.48 -13.03
C CYS A 333 -20.48 -12.53 -12.33
N GLY A 334 -21.80 -12.38 -12.46
CA GLY A 334 -22.76 -13.26 -11.78
C GLY A 334 -22.61 -13.16 -10.26
N SER A 335 -22.42 -14.30 -9.58
CA SER A 335 -22.22 -14.38 -8.13
C SER A 335 -20.77 -14.12 -7.69
N ARG A 336 -19.95 -13.51 -8.56
CA ARG A 336 -18.53 -13.30 -8.29
C ARG A 336 -18.12 -11.85 -8.50
N VAL A 337 -17.16 -11.43 -7.68
CA VAL A 337 -16.53 -10.12 -7.74
C VAL A 337 -15.01 -10.29 -7.76
N ARG A 338 -14.32 -9.43 -8.50
CA ARG A 338 -12.86 -9.39 -8.55
C ARG A 338 -12.40 -7.95 -8.40
N VAL A 339 -11.46 -7.72 -7.48
CA VAL A 339 -10.78 -6.43 -7.36
C VAL A 339 -9.81 -6.28 -8.53
N VAL A 340 -9.96 -5.22 -9.31
CA VAL A 340 -9.16 -4.93 -10.51
C VAL A 340 -7.92 -4.13 -10.13
N GLY A 341 -8.05 -3.20 -9.19
CA GLY A 341 -6.99 -2.28 -8.79
C GLY A 341 -7.55 -1.12 -7.99
N ARG A 342 -6.71 -0.13 -7.68
CA ARG A 342 -7.18 1.08 -6.98
C ARG A 342 -7.71 2.12 -7.96
N GLY A 343 -8.76 2.84 -7.58
CA GLY A 343 -9.30 3.97 -8.36
C GLY A 343 -8.32 5.15 -8.46
N ASP A 344 -7.39 5.28 -7.52
CA ASP A 344 -6.31 6.27 -7.53
C ASP A 344 -5.15 5.89 -8.47
N ARG A 345 -5.12 4.66 -9.02
CA ARG A 345 -4.12 4.18 -9.98
C ARG A 345 -4.60 4.30 -11.42
N VAL A 346 -5.22 5.44 -11.72
CA VAL A 346 -5.76 5.78 -13.04
C VAL A 346 -4.98 6.96 -13.63
N ALA A 347 -4.39 6.76 -14.81
CA ALA A 347 -3.77 7.84 -15.57
C ALA A 347 -4.81 8.56 -16.44
N ASN A 348 -4.68 9.88 -16.59
CA ASN A 348 -5.41 10.68 -17.55
C ASN A 348 -4.53 10.92 -18.79
N VAL A 349 -4.70 10.09 -19.82
CA VAL A 349 -3.91 10.14 -21.05
C VAL A 349 -4.77 10.75 -22.15
N ALA A 350 -4.47 12.00 -22.51
CA ALA A 350 -5.21 12.77 -23.53
C ALA A 350 -6.74 12.77 -23.31
N GLY A 351 -7.18 12.90 -22.05
CA GLY A 351 -8.60 12.90 -21.67
C GLY A 351 -9.19 11.52 -21.39
N ALA A 352 -8.49 10.43 -21.73
CA ALA A 352 -8.94 9.07 -21.44
C ALA A 352 -8.44 8.58 -20.08
N LYS A 353 -9.32 7.91 -19.32
CA LYS A 353 -8.99 7.26 -18.05
C LYS A 353 -8.41 5.88 -18.32
N VAL A 354 -7.14 5.69 -17.98
CA VAL A 354 -6.39 4.45 -18.18
C VAL A 354 -6.12 3.81 -16.83
N ASN A 355 -6.60 2.58 -16.62
CA ASN A 355 -6.29 1.81 -15.42
C ASN A 355 -4.88 1.21 -15.53
N LEU A 356 -3.94 1.68 -14.71
CA LEU A 356 -2.55 1.22 -14.74
C LEU A 356 -2.40 -0.23 -14.27
N ASP A 357 -3.25 -0.68 -13.33
CA ASP A 357 -3.21 -2.06 -12.86
C ASP A 357 -3.70 -3.05 -13.93
N GLU A 358 -4.63 -2.61 -14.79
CA GLU A 358 -5.05 -3.39 -15.96
C GLU A 358 -3.91 -3.55 -16.99
N VAL A 359 -3.17 -2.47 -17.28
CA VAL A 359 -1.99 -2.53 -18.17
C VAL A 359 -0.96 -3.51 -17.62
N ALA A 360 -0.63 -3.38 -16.33
CA ALA A 360 0.33 -4.26 -15.67
C ALA A 360 -0.13 -5.72 -15.63
N ARG A 361 -1.43 -5.97 -15.46
CA ARG A 361 -2.00 -7.34 -15.47
C ARG A 361 -1.85 -7.97 -16.84
N HIS A 362 -2.17 -7.25 -17.92
CA HIS A 362 -2.01 -7.77 -19.28
C HIS A 362 -0.55 -7.96 -19.67
N ALA A 363 0.35 -7.12 -19.18
CA ALA A 363 1.78 -7.29 -19.40
C ALA A 363 2.32 -8.60 -18.78
N GLU A 364 1.84 -8.98 -17.60
CA GLU A 364 2.22 -10.24 -16.93
C GLU A 364 1.59 -11.51 -17.56
N GLU A 365 0.74 -11.37 -18.58
CA GLU A 365 0.27 -12.51 -19.39
C GLU A 365 1.28 -12.92 -20.48
N VAL A 366 2.31 -12.09 -20.73
CA VAL A 366 3.27 -12.28 -21.82
C VAL A 366 4.41 -13.20 -21.38
N GLU A 367 4.73 -14.18 -22.23
CA GLU A 367 5.86 -15.08 -22.01
C GLU A 367 7.19 -14.33 -21.90
N GLY A 368 7.98 -14.69 -20.90
CA GLY A 368 9.25 -14.03 -20.57
C GLY A 368 9.10 -12.80 -19.67
N VAL A 369 7.88 -12.39 -19.31
CA VAL A 369 7.65 -11.35 -18.29
C VAL A 369 7.44 -12.01 -16.93
N ARG A 370 8.35 -11.76 -15.98
CA ARG A 370 8.13 -12.20 -14.58
C ARG A 370 7.16 -11.28 -13.86
N ARG A 371 7.31 -9.98 -14.08
CA ARG A 371 6.56 -8.92 -13.39
C ARG A 371 6.45 -7.67 -14.23
N ALA A 372 5.36 -6.92 -14.02
CA ALA A 372 5.17 -5.63 -14.67
C ALA A 372 4.51 -4.60 -13.74
N LEU A 373 4.91 -3.35 -13.85
CA LEU A 373 4.34 -2.21 -13.15
C LEU A 373 4.09 -1.11 -14.19
N ALA A 374 2.84 -0.66 -14.28
CA ALA A 374 2.53 0.55 -15.03
C ALA A 374 2.45 1.74 -14.07
N VAL A 375 3.05 2.86 -14.47
CA VAL A 375 3.00 4.14 -13.77
C VAL A 375 2.58 5.24 -14.75
N ALA A 376 1.97 6.30 -14.22
CA ALA A 376 1.70 7.50 -14.99
C ALA A 376 2.91 8.44 -14.91
N GLU A 377 3.37 8.93 -16.05
CA GLU A 377 4.37 10.00 -16.12
C GLU A 377 3.76 11.24 -16.76
N ALA A 378 4.18 12.42 -16.30
CA ALA A 378 3.75 13.69 -16.87
C ALA A 378 4.22 13.81 -18.33
N ASN A 379 3.35 14.31 -19.20
CA ASN A 379 3.64 14.57 -20.59
C ASN A 379 3.04 15.93 -21.00
N PRO A 380 3.84 16.87 -21.53
CA PRO A 380 3.34 18.21 -21.87
C PRO A 380 2.21 18.22 -22.92
N ILE A 381 2.09 17.18 -23.74
CA ILE A 381 1.13 17.13 -24.85
C ILE A 381 -0.16 16.41 -24.42
N THR A 382 -0.04 15.24 -23.79
CA THR A 382 -1.20 14.40 -23.42
C THR A 382 -1.61 14.52 -21.95
N GLY A 383 -0.96 15.40 -21.19
CA GLY A 383 -1.07 15.51 -19.73
C GLY A 383 -0.28 14.41 -19.03
N GLN A 384 -0.63 13.14 -19.28
CA GLN A 384 0.13 11.98 -18.81
C GLN A 384 0.32 10.96 -19.92
N VAL A 385 1.31 10.08 -19.74
CA VAL A 385 1.52 8.86 -20.54
C VAL A 385 1.72 7.66 -19.61
N VAL A 386 1.47 6.47 -20.15
CA VAL A 386 1.78 5.21 -19.46
C VAL A 386 3.26 4.88 -19.65
N CYS A 387 3.97 4.67 -18.55
CA CYS A 387 5.30 4.04 -18.53
C CYS A 387 5.14 2.62 -17.98
N LEU A 388 5.66 1.63 -18.71
CA LEU A 388 5.65 0.23 -18.29
C LEU A 388 7.06 -0.19 -17.88
N ARG A 389 7.21 -0.52 -16.60
CA ARG A 389 8.41 -1.14 -16.03
C ARG A 389 8.18 -2.65 -15.98
N PHE A 390 9.15 -3.46 -16.36
CA PHE A 390 9.00 -4.92 -16.38
C PHE A 390 10.30 -5.64 -16.02
N ALA A 391 10.15 -6.80 -15.36
CA ALA A 391 11.25 -7.71 -15.08
C ALA A 391 11.15 -8.93 -16.02
N SER A 392 12.23 -9.22 -16.74
CA SER A 392 12.31 -10.36 -17.68
C SER A 392 12.60 -11.68 -16.96
N GLY A 393 12.20 -12.81 -17.53
CA GLY A 393 12.54 -14.16 -17.06
C GLY A 393 14.05 -14.42 -17.05
N PRO A 394 14.54 -15.39 -16.24
CA PRO A 394 15.95 -15.81 -16.31
C PRO A 394 16.26 -16.28 -17.74
N GLY A 395 17.34 -15.77 -18.33
CA GLY A 395 17.74 -16.09 -19.71
C GLY A 395 16.88 -15.46 -20.82
N ALA A 396 15.86 -14.66 -20.49
CA ALA A 396 15.06 -13.97 -21.50
C ALA A 396 15.70 -12.62 -21.88
N ASP A 397 15.87 -12.36 -23.18
CA ASP A 397 16.32 -11.06 -23.67
C ASP A 397 15.24 -9.99 -23.46
N PRO A 398 15.51 -8.93 -22.67
CA PRO A 398 14.58 -7.82 -22.45
C PRO A 398 14.08 -7.15 -23.75
N VAL A 399 14.89 -7.13 -24.82
CA VAL A 399 14.49 -6.54 -26.10
C VAL A 399 13.40 -7.36 -26.77
N GLU A 400 13.56 -8.68 -26.82
CA GLU A 400 12.53 -9.57 -27.35
C GLU A 400 11.26 -9.56 -26.49
N VAL A 401 11.42 -9.58 -25.16
CA VAL A 401 10.30 -9.51 -24.21
C VAL A 401 9.51 -8.22 -24.43
N ARG A 402 10.19 -7.08 -24.62
CA ARG A 402 9.53 -5.81 -24.95
C ARG A 402 8.75 -5.89 -26.27
N ALA A 403 9.32 -6.50 -27.31
CA ALA A 403 8.62 -6.64 -28.59
C ALA A 403 7.34 -7.47 -28.45
N ARG A 404 7.38 -8.59 -27.70
CA ARG A 404 6.21 -9.41 -27.37
C ARG A 404 5.18 -8.64 -26.55
N LEU A 405 5.64 -7.89 -25.54
CA LEU A 405 4.80 -7.00 -24.72
C LEU A 405 4.05 -5.97 -25.57
N GLU A 406 4.75 -5.28 -26.46
CA GLU A 406 4.16 -4.26 -27.32
C GLU A 406 3.10 -4.84 -28.24
N ALA A 407 3.37 -5.99 -28.86
CA ALA A 407 2.40 -6.69 -29.70
C ALA A 407 1.15 -7.13 -28.90
N HIS A 408 1.34 -7.76 -27.74
CA HIS A 408 0.25 -8.23 -26.90
C HIS A 408 -0.62 -7.08 -26.39
N LEU A 409 -0.01 -6.06 -25.79
CA LEU A 409 -0.73 -4.93 -25.20
C LEU A 409 -1.53 -4.16 -26.25
N ARG A 410 -1.00 -3.99 -27.47
CA ARG A 410 -1.74 -3.36 -28.58
C ARG A 410 -2.93 -4.19 -29.05
N SER A 411 -2.90 -5.51 -28.85
CA SER A 411 -4.00 -6.40 -29.24
C SER A 411 -5.15 -6.44 -28.22
N VAL A 412 -4.88 -6.16 -26.95
CA VAL A 412 -5.86 -6.28 -25.86
C VAL A 412 -6.31 -4.95 -25.26
N LEU A 413 -5.50 -3.88 -25.37
CA LEU A 413 -5.79 -2.56 -24.80
C LEU A 413 -6.16 -1.52 -25.86
N GLU A 414 -6.94 -0.53 -25.44
CA GLU A 414 -7.22 0.67 -26.25
C GLU A 414 -5.99 1.58 -26.36
N LYS A 415 -5.89 2.34 -27.45
CA LYS A 415 -4.72 3.18 -27.81
C LYS A 415 -4.21 4.11 -26.70
N PRO A 416 -5.07 4.77 -25.89
CA PRO A 416 -4.59 5.62 -24.79
C PRO A 416 -3.82 4.85 -23.71
N ALA A 417 -4.09 3.55 -23.54
CA ALA A 417 -3.46 2.71 -22.54
C ALA A 417 -2.12 2.10 -23.00
N TRP A 418 -1.72 2.32 -24.26
CA TRP A 418 -0.46 1.81 -24.78
C TRP A 418 0.74 2.49 -24.11
N PRO A 419 1.67 1.72 -23.52
CA PRO A 419 2.88 2.30 -22.94
C PRO A 419 3.67 3.10 -23.97
N ARG A 420 4.12 4.29 -23.56
CA ARG A 420 4.98 5.19 -24.36
C ARG A 420 6.42 5.18 -23.90
N ARG A 421 6.67 4.73 -22.67
CA ARG A 421 8.00 4.48 -22.11
C ARG A 421 8.06 3.05 -21.57
N TRP A 422 9.23 2.44 -21.71
CA TRP A 422 9.51 1.06 -21.34
C TRP A 422 10.79 1.02 -20.54
N GLU A 423 10.78 0.36 -19.39
CA GLU A 423 11.97 0.18 -18.56
C GLU A 423 12.08 -1.30 -18.16
N ALA A 424 13.18 -1.94 -18.55
CA ALA A 424 13.53 -3.25 -18.04
C ALA A 424 14.25 -3.06 -16.70
N ASP A 425 13.67 -3.54 -15.60
CA ASP A 425 14.19 -3.32 -14.25
C ASP A 425 13.77 -4.47 -13.31
N GLU A 426 14.59 -4.73 -12.29
CA GLU A 426 14.19 -5.64 -11.22
C GLU A 426 13.16 -4.94 -10.32
N LEU A 427 11.96 -5.49 -10.28
CA LEU A 427 10.86 -4.92 -9.50
C LEU A 427 10.86 -5.53 -8.10
N LEU A 428 11.56 -4.91 -7.14
CA LEU A 428 11.57 -5.33 -5.73
C LEU A 428 10.31 -4.90 -4.96
N PRO A 429 9.99 -5.52 -3.80
CA PRO A 429 8.92 -5.05 -2.93
C PRO A 429 9.27 -3.71 -2.31
N GLY A 430 8.26 -2.86 -2.16
CA GLY A 430 8.27 -1.70 -1.29
C GLY A 430 7.88 -2.05 0.15
N ARG A 431 7.41 -1.04 0.88
CA ARG A 431 7.05 -1.16 2.31
C ARG A 431 6.02 -2.25 2.57
N ASN A 432 6.16 -2.94 3.72
CA ASN A 432 5.30 -4.05 4.13
C ASN A 432 5.20 -5.17 3.08
N ALA A 433 6.30 -5.42 2.37
CA ALA A 433 6.40 -6.42 1.31
C ALA A 433 5.40 -6.22 0.15
N LYS A 434 4.82 -5.01 0.01
CA LYS A 434 3.93 -4.66 -1.11
C LYS A 434 4.74 -4.31 -2.35
N ARG A 435 4.11 -4.13 -3.50
CA ARG A 435 4.71 -3.67 -4.75
C ARG A 435 5.21 -2.24 -4.57
N ALA A 436 6.49 -2.01 -4.88
CA ALA A 436 7.01 -0.66 -4.92
C ALA A 436 6.35 0.11 -6.07
N LEU A 437 5.63 1.20 -5.76
CA LEU A 437 4.96 2.02 -6.76
C LEU A 437 5.85 3.13 -7.34
N GLY A 438 7.16 3.06 -7.07
CA GLY A 438 8.07 4.20 -7.01
C GLY A 438 7.85 5.31 -8.03
N ILE A 439 7.67 6.52 -7.52
CA ILE A 439 8.33 7.69 -8.09
C ILE A 439 9.77 7.59 -7.55
N ARG A 440 10.79 7.52 -8.41
CA ARG A 440 12.14 7.83 -7.95
C ARG A 440 12.07 9.26 -7.41
N ALA A 441 12.12 9.46 -6.09
CA ALA A 441 12.61 10.73 -5.59
C ALA A 441 14.00 10.85 -6.20
N GLY A 442 14.20 11.82 -7.08
CA GLY A 442 15.52 12.10 -7.61
C GLY A 442 16.43 12.35 -6.42
N ASN A 443 17.35 11.42 -6.16
CA ASN A 443 18.56 11.75 -5.43
C ASN A 443 19.67 11.88 -6.49
N PRO A 444 20.06 13.10 -6.89
CA PRO A 444 21.17 13.30 -7.83
C PRO A 444 22.55 13.06 -7.20
N GLN A 445 22.66 12.57 -5.96
CA GLN A 445 23.95 12.40 -5.29
C GLN A 445 24.09 10.99 -4.71
N ALA A 446 24.55 10.08 -5.57
CA ALA A 446 25.32 8.89 -5.19
C ALA A 446 25.98 8.35 -6.48
N ARG A 447 26.78 9.20 -7.11
CA ARG A 447 27.94 8.80 -7.89
C ARG A 447 29.07 9.65 -7.32
N ASP A 448 29.85 9.02 -6.48
CA ASP A 448 31.31 9.01 -6.52
C ASP A 448 31.81 7.91 -5.57
#